data_AF-A0AAN6D853-F1
#
_entry.id   AF-A0AAN6D853-F1
#
_cell.length_a   1.000
_cell.length_b   1.000
_cell.length_c   1.000
_cell.angle_alpha   90.00
_cell.angle_beta   90.00
_cell.angle_gamma   90.00
#
_symmetry.space_group_name_H-M   'P 1'
#
loop_
_entity.id
_entity.type
_entity.pdbx_description
1 polymer ?
#
loop_
_entity_poly.entity_id
_entity_poly.type
_entity_poly.pdbx_seq_one_letter_code
_entity_poly.pdbx_strand_id
1 'polypeptide(L)'
;MATEDLKPKILSQVEFYFSDSNLLNDKFLFTTQQANDGWVPISVISQFERMKKYRPIETIVEALRQSENLLEVSENGEMVRRKTPLPANQNEVQVAINKRSVFVEHLPEDATLDELIEYFGTFAPVNQVRMKKRDKKFVGSVFVEFKKEEDAQKFMSAEEKPKYHGKELNVISKVSYDEYKAQKFGERRGGRGRKEKYRKDDQKDRKREESPKREEKGEKEDRNDTREENEPRDDTKKE
;
A
#
# COMPACT_ATOMS: atom_id res chain seq x y z
N MET A 1 -32.40 -18.83 -2.12
CA MET A 1 -32.16 -17.52 -2.75
C MET A 1 -31.06 -16.75 -1.98
N ALA A 2 -29.82 -17.26 -1.81
CA ALA A 2 -28.91 -16.63 -0.82
C ALA A 2 -27.39 -16.65 -1.13
N THR A 3 -26.95 -17.16 -2.28
CA THR A 3 -25.51 -17.18 -2.64
C THR A 3 -25.13 -16.13 -3.69
N GLU A 4 -26.02 -15.83 -4.64
CA GLU A 4 -25.79 -14.84 -5.71
C GLU A 4 -25.54 -13.43 -5.16
N ASP A 5 -26.32 -12.97 -4.16
CA ASP A 5 -26.18 -11.62 -3.58
C ASP A 5 -24.89 -11.41 -2.76
N LEU A 6 -24.17 -12.50 -2.42
CA LEU A 6 -22.93 -12.43 -1.65
C LEU A 6 -21.71 -12.26 -2.55
N LYS A 7 -21.73 -12.82 -3.77
CA LYS A 7 -20.59 -12.78 -4.70
C LYS A 7 -20.15 -11.35 -5.03
N PRO A 8 -21.04 -10.39 -5.35
CA PRO A 8 -20.65 -9.00 -5.58
C PRO A 8 -19.99 -8.34 -4.37
N LYS A 9 -20.46 -8.66 -3.15
CA LYS A 9 -19.90 -8.11 -1.90
C LYS A 9 -18.50 -8.67 -1.61
N ILE A 10 -18.31 -9.96 -1.84
CA ILE A 10 -17.01 -10.64 -1.74
C ILE A 10 -16.05 -10.03 -2.75
N LEU A 11 -16.46 -9.97 -4.02
CA LEU A 11 -15.64 -9.43 -5.11
C LEU A 11 -15.23 -7.99 -4.81
N SER A 12 -16.18 -7.11 -4.49
CA SER A 12 -15.91 -5.71 -4.14
C SER A 12 -14.93 -5.58 -2.98
N GLN A 13 -15.04 -6.43 -1.96
CA GLN A 13 -14.17 -6.38 -0.79
C GLN A 13 -12.74 -6.83 -1.09
N VAL A 14 -12.56 -7.85 -1.94
CA VAL A 14 -11.22 -8.31 -2.33
C VAL A 14 -10.60 -7.38 -3.37
N GLU A 15 -11.37 -6.87 -4.32
CA GLU A 15 -10.90 -5.83 -5.25
C GLU A 15 -10.44 -4.59 -4.49
N PHE A 16 -11.14 -4.20 -3.42
CA PHE A 16 -10.68 -3.13 -2.53
C PHE A 16 -9.32 -3.45 -1.89
N TYR A 17 -9.08 -4.67 -1.43
CA TYR A 17 -7.79 -5.05 -0.84
C TYR A 17 -6.63 -4.92 -1.81
N PHE A 18 -6.85 -5.27 -3.07
CA PHE A 18 -5.89 -5.18 -4.15
C PHE A 18 -5.93 -3.84 -4.90
N SER A 19 -6.79 -2.91 -4.51
CA SER A 19 -6.84 -1.56 -5.10
C SER A 19 -5.51 -0.83 -4.92
N ASP A 20 -5.18 0.08 -5.83
CA ASP A 20 -3.94 0.86 -5.79
C ASP A 20 -3.74 1.55 -4.43
N SER A 21 -4.83 2.14 -3.92
CA SER A 21 -4.82 2.88 -2.66
C SER A 21 -4.65 1.99 -1.44
N ASN A 22 -5.29 0.82 -1.39
CA ASN A 22 -5.13 -0.07 -0.26
C ASN A 22 -3.77 -0.77 -0.30
N LEU A 23 -3.38 -1.28 -1.46
CA LEU A 23 -2.19 -2.11 -1.60
C LEU A 23 -0.90 -1.34 -1.31
N LEU A 24 -0.83 -0.03 -1.59
CA LEU A 24 0.31 0.80 -1.19
C LEU A 24 0.39 1.08 0.32
N ASN A 25 -0.75 1.01 1.03
CA ASN A 25 -0.82 1.29 2.47
C ASN A 25 -0.82 0.02 3.34
N ASP A 26 -1.29 -1.10 2.79
CA ASP A 26 -1.33 -2.40 3.46
C ASP A 26 0.01 -3.12 3.31
N LYS A 27 0.87 -2.92 4.31
CA LYS A 27 2.21 -3.53 4.34
C LYS A 27 2.18 -5.05 4.23
N PHE A 28 1.17 -5.71 4.80
CA PHE A 28 1.08 -7.16 4.79
C PHE A 28 0.82 -7.64 3.36
N LEU A 29 -0.28 -7.20 2.75
CA LEU A 29 -0.60 -7.59 1.37
C LEU A 29 0.50 -7.18 0.39
N PHE A 30 1.05 -5.97 0.54
CA PHE A 30 2.10 -5.45 -0.32
C PHE A 30 3.36 -6.31 -0.30
N THR A 31 3.78 -6.78 0.87
CA THR A 31 4.97 -7.62 1.02
C THR A 31 4.70 -9.06 0.61
N THR A 32 3.52 -9.60 0.93
CA THR A 32 3.12 -10.96 0.53
C THR A 32 3.06 -11.11 -0.99
N GLN A 33 2.48 -10.16 -1.71
CA GLN A 33 2.44 -10.24 -3.18
C GLN A 33 3.86 -10.13 -3.78
N GLN A 34 4.74 -9.29 -3.24
CA GLN A 34 6.09 -9.10 -3.79
C GLN A 34 6.96 -10.33 -3.59
N ALA A 35 6.78 -11.04 -2.47
CA ALA A 35 7.50 -12.28 -2.19
C ALA A 35 7.07 -13.44 -3.12
N ASN A 36 5.87 -13.38 -3.70
CA ASN A 36 5.22 -14.50 -4.40
C ASN A 36 4.80 -14.14 -5.83
N ASP A 37 5.54 -13.28 -6.53
CA ASP A 37 5.25 -12.90 -7.93
C ASP A 37 3.80 -12.42 -8.17
N GLY A 38 3.31 -11.59 -7.26
CA GLY A 38 1.95 -11.05 -7.25
C GLY A 38 0.91 -11.93 -6.58
N TRP A 39 1.19 -13.22 -6.35
CA TRP A 39 0.22 -14.18 -5.83
C TRP A 39 0.05 -14.09 -4.31
N VAL A 40 -1.20 -14.20 -3.87
CA VAL A 40 -1.57 -14.26 -2.47
C VAL A 40 -2.52 -15.45 -2.26
N PRO A 41 -2.30 -16.32 -1.26
CA PRO A 41 -3.22 -17.42 -0.98
C PRO A 41 -4.61 -16.93 -0.62
N ILE A 42 -5.64 -17.48 -1.24
CA ILE A 42 -7.05 -17.18 -0.93
C ILE A 42 -7.38 -17.62 0.50
N SER A 43 -6.70 -18.65 1.02
CA SER A 43 -6.76 -19.03 2.43
C SER A 43 -6.39 -17.88 3.38
N VAL A 44 -5.35 -17.10 3.05
CA VAL A 44 -4.94 -15.92 3.81
C VAL A 44 -5.99 -14.81 3.70
N ILE A 45 -6.49 -14.54 2.49
CA ILE A 45 -7.56 -13.54 2.28
C ILE A 45 -8.82 -13.92 3.08
N SER A 46 -9.17 -15.21 3.14
CA SER A 46 -10.33 -15.72 3.87
C SER A 46 -10.26 -15.52 5.39
N GLN A 47 -9.07 -15.23 5.93
CA GLN A 47 -8.83 -14.97 7.36
C GLN A 47 -8.93 -13.48 7.70
N PHE A 48 -9.04 -12.58 6.71
CA PHE A 48 -9.17 -11.16 6.96
C PHE A 48 -10.49 -10.86 7.65
N GLU A 49 -10.50 -9.87 8.54
CA GLU A 49 -11.65 -9.61 9.43
C GLU A 49 -12.98 -9.47 8.68
N ARG A 50 -12.99 -8.77 7.54
CA ARG A 50 -14.21 -8.59 6.72
C ARG A 50 -14.55 -9.79 5.84
N MET A 51 -13.63 -10.74 5.70
CA MET A 51 -13.76 -11.95 4.88
C MET A 51 -14.08 -13.22 5.66
N LYS A 52 -13.79 -13.25 6.97
CA LYS A 52 -14.02 -14.43 7.85
C LYS A 52 -15.44 -14.99 7.77
N LYS A 53 -16.43 -14.10 7.58
CA LYS A 53 -17.86 -14.45 7.47
C LYS A 53 -18.24 -15.14 6.17
N TYR A 54 -17.41 -15.06 5.13
CA TYR A 54 -17.69 -15.71 3.85
C TYR A 54 -17.10 -17.12 3.88
N ARG A 55 -17.99 -18.09 4.02
CA ARG A 55 -17.70 -19.52 3.94
C ARG A 55 -18.82 -20.21 3.15
N PRO A 56 -18.51 -21.26 2.38
CA PRO A 56 -17.20 -21.92 2.29
C PRO A 56 -16.22 -21.17 1.35
N ILE A 57 -14.94 -21.56 1.29
CA ILE A 57 -13.88 -20.81 0.55
C ILE A 57 -14.16 -20.82 -0.96
N GLU A 58 -14.80 -21.88 -1.45
CA GLU A 58 -15.22 -22.07 -2.83
C GLU A 58 -16.12 -20.92 -3.30
N THR A 59 -16.98 -20.39 -2.44
CA THR A 59 -17.81 -19.20 -2.74
C THR A 59 -16.94 -17.97 -2.99
N ILE A 60 -15.82 -17.83 -2.27
CA ILE A 60 -14.85 -16.76 -2.49
C ILE A 60 -14.20 -16.94 -3.86
N VAL A 61 -13.70 -18.14 -4.16
CA VAL A 61 -13.05 -18.46 -5.44
C VAL A 61 -13.98 -18.17 -6.62
N GLU A 62 -15.25 -18.61 -6.55
CA GLU A 62 -16.26 -18.34 -7.57
C GLU A 62 -16.52 -16.85 -7.77
N ALA A 63 -16.61 -16.08 -6.67
CA ALA A 63 -16.79 -14.63 -6.76
C ALA A 63 -15.58 -13.93 -7.38
N LEU A 64 -14.36 -14.35 -7.02
CA LEU A 64 -13.12 -13.75 -7.55
C LEU A 64 -12.94 -14.02 -9.05
N ARG A 65 -13.40 -15.16 -9.56
CA ARG A 65 -13.40 -15.48 -10.99
C ARG A 65 -14.29 -14.55 -11.82
N GLN A 66 -15.24 -13.84 -11.19
CA GLN A 66 -16.06 -12.81 -11.84
C GLN A 66 -15.33 -11.46 -11.99
N SER A 67 -14.11 -11.30 -11.45
CA SER A 67 -13.35 -10.06 -11.64
C SER A 67 -12.90 -9.92 -13.10
N GLU A 68 -13.44 -8.93 -13.79
CA GLU A 68 -13.11 -8.69 -15.20
C GLU A 68 -11.71 -8.07 -15.36
N ASN A 69 -11.41 -7.03 -14.56
CA ASN A 69 -10.33 -6.10 -14.87
C ASN A 69 -9.16 -6.10 -13.87
N LEU A 70 -9.39 -6.49 -12.61
CA LEU A 70 -8.40 -6.32 -11.55
C LEU A 70 -7.75 -7.63 -11.11
N LEU A 71 -8.51 -8.69 -10.90
CA LEU A 71 -8.03 -9.91 -10.25
C LEU A 71 -7.96 -11.10 -11.20
N GLU A 72 -6.96 -11.94 -10.97
CA GLU A 72 -6.76 -13.25 -11.59
C GLU A 72 -6.67 -14.31 -10.48
N VAL A 73 -7.34 -15.44 -10.69
CA VAL A 73 -7.33 -16.59 -9.79
C VAL A 73 -6.56 -17.72 -10.45
N SER A 74 -5.72 -18.42 -9.70
CA SER A 74 -4.97 -19.57 -10.21
C SER A 74 -5.92 -20.69 -10.68
N GLU A 75 -5.45 -21.54 -11.60
CA GLU A 75 -6.26 -22.64 -12.15
C GLU A 75 -6.81 -23.57 -11.06
N ASN A 76 -5.98 -23.89 -10.07
CA ASN A 76 -6.34 -24.70 -8.91
C ASN A 76 -7.26 -23.98 -7.90
N GLY A 77 -7.51 -22.68 -8.05
CA GLY A 77 -8.41 -21.91 -7.19
C GLY A 77 -7.83 -21.57 -5.81
N GLU A 78 -6.52 -21.70 -5.61
CA GLU A 78 -5.89 -21.49 -4.29
C GLU A 78 -5.29 -20.10 -4.12
N MET A 79 -4.92 -19.43 -5.21
CA MET A 79 -4.18 -18.17 -5.19
C MET A 79 -4.94 -17.09 -5.98
N VAL A 80 -4.76 -15.84 -5.57
CA VAL A 80 -5.28 -14.66 -6.27
C VAL A 80 -4.15 -13.63 -6.45
N ARG A 81 -4.11 -12.98 -7.60
CA ARG A 81 -3.21 -11.85 -7.87
C ARG A 81 -3.90 -10.76 -8.66
N ARG A 82 -3.23 -9.62 -8.84
CA ARG A 82 -3.67 -8.60 -9.79
C ARG A 82 -3.30 -8.99 -11.22
N LYS A 83 -4.24 -8.81 -12.16
CA LYS A 83 -4.00 -8.84 -13.61
C LYS A 83 -3.11 -7.68 -14.03
N THR A 84 -3.42 -6.49 -13.50
CA THR A 84 -2.69 -5.26 -13.78
C THR A 84 -1.73 -4.97 -12.62
N PRO A 85 -0.40 -5.03 -12.86
CA PRO A 85 0.57 -4.75 -11.80
C PRO A 85 0.42 -3.30 -11.33
N LEU A 86 0.86 -3.03 -10.10
CA LEU A 86 1.02 -1.65 -9.65
C LEU A 86 1.99 -0.92 -10.59
N PRO A 87 1.72 0.35 -10.92
CA PRO A 87 2.68 1.16 -11.68
C PRO A 87 4.04 1.18 -11.00
N ALA A 88 5.11 1.08 -11.80
CA ALA A 88 6.48 1.00 -11.30
C ALA A 88 6.85 2.20 -10.42
N ASN A 89 6.33 3.39 -10.75
CA ASN A 89 6.53 4.59 -9.96
C ASN A 89 5.40 4.77 -8.93
N GLN A 90 5.62 4.24 -7.73
CA GLN A 90 4.66 4.36 -6.61
C GLN A 90 4.37 5.83 -6.23
N ASN A 91 5.31 6.75 -6.46
CA ASN A 91 5.09 8.16 -6.19
C ASN A 91 4.03 8.75 -7.14
N GLU A 92 4.05 8.38 -8.41
CA GLU A 92 3.02 8.82 -9.37
C GLU A 92 1.64 8.31 -8.98
N VAL A 93 1.54 7.06 -8.55
CA VAL A 93 0.29 6.47 -8.02
C VAL A 93 -0.19 7.24 -6.80
N GLN A 94 0.71 7.54 -5.86
CA GLN A 94 0.36 8.29 -4.66
C GLN A 94 -0.10 9.72 -4.97
N VAL A 95 0.53 10.38 -5.96
CA VAL A 95 0.11 11.71 -6.43
C VAL A 95 -1.27 11.63 -7.08
N ALA A 96 -1.54 10.63 -7.94
CA ALA A 96 -2.85 10.44 -8.55
C ALA A 96 -3.95 10.18 -7.51
N ILE A 97 -3.67 9.34 -6.51
CA ILE A 97 -4.58 9.12 -5.37
C ILE A 97 -4.83 10.42 -4.61
N ASN A 98 -3.79 11.21 -4.34
CA ASN A 98 -3.92 12.47 -3.62
C ASN A 98 -4.77 13.49 -4.39
N LYS A 99 -4.66 13.55 -5.72
CA LYS A 99 -5.47 14.45 -6.56
C LYS A 99 -6.96 14.15 -6.50
N ARG A 100 -7.33 12.86 -6.43
CA ARG A 100 -8.73 12.41 -6.25
C ARG A 100 -9.16 12.24 -4.79
N SER A 101 -8.35 12.71 -3.84
CA SER A 101 -8.62 12.59 -2.40
C SER A 101 -8.83 13.95 -1.75
N VAL A 102 -9.81 14.01 -0.84
CA VAL A 102 -10.10 15.17 0.00
C VAL A 102 -9.97 14.81 1.48
N PHE A 103 -9.68 15.82 2.29
CA PHE A 103 -9.69 15.73 3.74
C PHE A 103 -10.88 16.50 4.27
N VAL A 104 -11.68 15.84 5.11
CA VAL A 104 -12.93 16.38 5.66
C VAL A 104 -12.85 16.38 7.19
N GLU A 105 -13.19 17.52 7.80
CA GLU A 105 -13.25 17.72 9.26
C GLU A 105 -14.65 18.18 9.70
N HIS A 106 -14.85 18.19 11.03
CA HIS A 106 -16.11 18.52 11.71
C HIS A 106 -17.22 17.49 11.56
N LEU A 107 -16.85 16.23 11.34
CA LEU A 107 -17.78 15.10 11.44
C LEU A 107 -18.03 14.78 12.93
N PRO A 108 -19.24 14.31 13.29
CA PRO A 108 -19.54 13.95 14.66
C PRO A 108 -18.83 12.63 15.02
N GLU A 109 -18.34 12.52 16.26
CA GLU A 109 -17.47 11.41 16.68
C GLU A 109 -18.16 10.04 16.74
N ASP A 110 -19.49 10.03 16.73
CA ASP A 110 -20.36 8.85 16.67
C ASP A 110 -20.65 8.36 15.24
N ALA A 111 -20.29 9.14 14.21
CA ALA A 111 -20.49 8.75 12.81
C ALA A 111 -19.79 7.42 12.51
N THR A 112 -20.51 6.50 11.86
CA THR A 112 -19.98 5.19 11.51
C THR A 112 -19.32 5.21 10.12
N LEU A 113 -18.44 4.24 9.84
CA LEU A 113 -17.81 4.15 8.52
C LEU A 113 -18.84 3.97 7.41
N ASP A 114 -19.86 3.15 7.65
CA ASP A 114 -20.87 2.80 6.65
C ASP A 114 -21.75 4.02 6.32
N GLU A 115 -22.19 4.77 7.34
CA GLU A 115 -22.90 6.06 7.15
C GLU A 115 -22.08 7.06 6.31
N LEU A 116 -20.78 7.15 6.58
CA LEU A 116 -19.91 8.07 5.84
C LEU A 116 -19.70 7.61 4.39
N ILE A 117 -19.56 6.31 4.14
CA ILE A 117 -19.48 5.76 2.78
C ILE A 117 -20.76 6.09 2.01
N GLU A 118 -21.92 5.88 2.62
CA GLU A 118 -23.23 6.20 2.01
C GLU A 118 -23.35 7.70 1.73
N TYR A 119 -23.05 8.54 2.72
CA TYR A 119 -23.12 10.00 2.61
C TYR A 119 -22.20 10.55 1.52
N PHE A 120 -20.91 10.19 1.50
CA PHE A 120 -20.02 10.67 0.43
C PHE A 120 -20.37 10.08 -0.93
N GLY A 121 -20.94 8.87 -0.94
CA GLY A 121 -21.47 8.20 -2.13
C GLY A 121 -22.63 8.94 -2.80
N THR A 122 -23.39 9.78 -2.08
CA THR A 122 -24.47 10.57 -2.69
C THR A 122 -23.97 11.71 -3.57
N PHE A 123 -22.72 12.17 -3.37
CA PHE A 123 -22.11 13.23 -4.17
C PHE A 123 -21.43 12.67 -5.41
N ALA A 124 -20.62 11.63 -5.22
CA ALA A 124 -19.94 10.94 -6.30
C ALA A 124 -19.47 9.55 -5.84
N PRO A 125 -19.20 8.62 -6.78
CA PRO A 125 -18.66 7.31 -6.45
C PRO A 125 -17.32 7.41 -5.69
N VAL A 126 -17.24 6.73 -4.54
CA VAL A 126 -16.05 6.69 -3.68
C VAL A 126 -15.27 5.37 -3.84
N ASN A 127 -13.94 5.45 -3.78
CA ASN A 127 -13.04 4.29 -3.68
C ASN A 127 -12.83 3.88 -2.21
N GLN A 128 -12.61 4.86 -1.34
CA GLN A 128 -12.27 4.61 0.06
C GLN A 128 -12.66 5.79 0.95
N VAL A 129 -13.21 5.48 2.13
CA VAL A 129 -13.32 6.42 3.24
C VAL A 129 -12.40 5.92 4.36
N ARG A 130 -11.45 6.77 4.78
CA ARG A 130 -10.50 6.45 5.85
C ARG A 130 -10.69 7.37 7.04
N MET A 131 -11.27 6.81 8.09
CA MET A 131 -11.48 7.51 9.36
C MET A 131 -10.17 7.70 10.11
N LYS A 132 -9.86 8.94 10.51
CA LYS A 132 -8.74 9.19 11.43
C LYS A 132 -9.17 8.81 12.83
N LYS A 133 -8.32 8.04 13.50
CA LYS A 133 -8.54 7.62 14.88
C LYS A 133 -7.39 8.07 15.76
N ARG A 134 -7.69 8.46 17.00
CA ARG A 134 -6.73 8.66 18.09
C ARG A 134 -7.18 7.77 19.23
N ASP A 135 -6.28 6.97 19.77
CA ASP A 135 -6.59 6.00 20.83
C ASP A 135 -7.78 5.08 20.47
N LYS A 136 -7.81 4.62 19.21
CA LYS A 136 -8.88 3.81 18.58
C LYS A 136 -10.26 4.48 18.47
N LYS A 137 -10.42 5.73 18.93
CA LYS A 137 -11.66 6.52 18.80
C LYS A 137 -11.62 7.40 17.57
N PHE A 138 -12.76 7.58 16.92
CA PHE A 138 -12.90 8.50 15.80
C PHE A 138 -12.75 9.94 16.29
N VAL A 139 -12.04 10.78 15.53
CA VAL A 139 -11.75 12.18 15.91
C VAL A 139 -12.53 13.21 15.07
N GLY A 140 -13.56 12.78 14.36
CA GLY A 140 -14.36 13.67 13.52
C GLY A 140 -13.66 14.13 12.24
N SER A 141 -12.70 13.36 11.72
CA SER A 141 -12.04 13.67 10.45
C SER A 141 -11.77 12.43 9.59
N VAL A 142 -11.98 12.55 8.29
CA VAL A 142 -11.77 11.46 7.33
C VAL A 142 -10.96 11.91 6.11
N PHE A 143 -10.34 10.94 5.45
CA PHE A 143 -9.95 11.10 4.05
C PHE A 143 -10.97 10.39 3.18
N VAL A 144 -11.44 11.07 2.14
CA VAL A 144 -12.35 10.51 1.14
C VAL A 144 -11.61 10.47 -0.17
N GLU A 145 -11.48 9.28 -0.74
CA GLU A 145 -10.95 9.07 -2.08
C GLU A 145 -12.12 8.82 -3.05
N PHE A 146 -12.29 9.71 -4.02
CA PHE A 146 -13.27 9.55 -5.08
C PHE A 146 -12.73 8.69 -6.22
N LYS A 147 -13.62 8.13 -7.05
CA LYS A 147 -13.23 7.35 -8.23
C LYS A 147 -12.47 8.21 -9.24
N LYS A 148 -12.88 9.47 -9.43
CA LYS A 148 -12.29 10.42 -10.38
C LYS A 148 -11.76 11.67 -9.69
N GLU A 149 -10.72 12.27 -10.26
CA GLU A 149 -10.18 13.56 -9.82
C GLU A 149 -11.21 14.69 -9.97
N GLU A 150 -11.96 14.69 -11.07
CA GLU A 150 -13.02 15.66 -11.34
C GLU A 150 -14.10 15.68 -10.26
N ASP A 151 -14.44 14.51 -9.71
CA ASP A 151 -15.46 14.39 -8.67
C ASP A 151 -14.96 15.00 -7.34
N ALA A 152 -13.68 14.81 -7.02
CA ALA A 152 -13.05 15.46 -5.87
C ALA A 152 -13.03 16.99 -6.03
N GLN A 153 -12.72 17.49 -7.23
CA GLN A 153 -12.72 18.92 -7.52
C GLN A 153 -14.14 19.50 -7.43
N LYS A 154 -15.14 18.85 -8.01
CA LYS A 154 -16.55 19.26 -7.91
C LYS A 154 -17.03 19.30 -6.46
N PHE A 155 -16.67 18.28 -5.66
CA PHE A 155 -17.03 18.24 -4.24
C PHE A 155 -16.39 19.40 -3.44
N MET A 156 -15.17 19.81 -3.80
CA MET A 156 -14.49 20.95 -3.16
C MET A 156 -15.02 22.31 -3.63
N SER A 157 -15.39 22.43 -4.90
CA SER A 157 -15.85 23.68 -5.52
C SER A 157 -17.35 23.91 -5.41
N ALA A 158 -18.08 23.03 -4.72
CA ALA A 158 -19.51 23.21 -4.49
C ALA A 158 -19.79 24.54 -3.77
N GLU A 159 -20.72 25.34 -4.31
CA GLU A 159 -21.08 26.65 -3.76
C GLU A 159 -21.70 26.52 -2.35
N GLU A 160 -22.50 25.47 -2.15
CA GLU A 160 -22.97 25.09 -0.82
C GLU A 160 -21.99 24.13 -0.18
N LYS A 161 -21.45 24.53 0.98
CA LYS A 161 -20.60 23.64 1.76
C LYS A 161 -21.38 22.38 2.14
N PRO A 162 -20.79 21.18 1.97
CA PRO A 162 -21.45 19.95 2.35
C PRO A 162 -21.77 19.97 3.85
N LYS A 163 -23.01 19.66 4.20
CA LYS A 163 -23.49 19.61 5.59
C LYS A 163 -23.78 18.18 5.98
N TYR A 164 -23.28 17.77 7.15
CA TYR A 164 -23.60 16.49 7.75
C TYR A 164 -24.40 16.72 9.03
N HIS A 165 -25.62 16.20 9.10
CA HIS A 165 -26.57 16.46 10.20
C HIS A 165 -26.72 17.96 10.52
N GLY A 166 -26.79 18.81 9.49
CA GLY A 166 -26.95 20.26 9.62
C GLY A 166 -25.68 21.03 10.00
N LYS A 167 -24.55 20.37 10.26
CA LYS A 167 -23.25 21.01 10.54
C LYS A 167 -22.42 21.14 9.26
N GLU A 168 -21.83 22.32 9.04
CA GLU A 168 -20.91 22.55 7.93
C GLU A 168 -19.62 21.75 8.10
N LEU A 169 -19.23 21.04 7.05
CA LEU A 169 -17.96 20.34 6.99
C LEU A 169 -16.86 21.29 6.51
N ASN A 170 -15.65 21.11 7.06
CA ASN A 170 -14.46 21.73 6.51
C ASN A 170 -13.82 20.75 5.52
N VAL A 171 -13.66 21.17 4.26
CA VAL A 171 -13.11 20.33 3.19
C VAL A 171 -11.88 21.01 2.60
N ILE A 172 -10.77 20.29 2.57
CA ILE A 172 -9.54 20.73 1.88
C ILE A 172 -9.00 19.59 1.01
N SER A 173 -8.19 19.91 0.00
CA SER A 173 -7.54 18.87 -0.80
C SER A 173 -6.57 18.07 0.06
N LYS A 174 -6.34 16.81 -0.30
CA LYS A 174 -5.31 15.98 0.34
C LYS A 174 -3.93 16.61 0.25
N VAL A 175 -3.62 17.26 -0.87
CA VAL A 175 -2.34 17.97 -1.11
C VAL A 175 -2.18 19.12 -0.11
N SER A 176 -3.18 19.99 0.01
CA SER A 176 -3.17 21.11 0.96
C SER A 176 -3.06 20.65 2.41
N TYR A 177 -3.71 19.53 2.76
CA TYR A 177 -3.55 18.92 4.08
C TYR A 177 -2.10 18.49 4.34
N ASP A 178 -1.45 17.83 3.37
CA ASP A 178 -0.08 17.35 3.52
C ASP A 178 0.93 18.49 3.62
N GLU A 179 0.74 19.56 2.84
CA GLU A 179 1.53 20.80 2.93
C GLU A 179 1.40 21.46 4.30
N TYR A 180 0.16 21.64 4.79
CA TYR A 180 -0.10 22.18 6.13
C TYR A 180 0.58 21.35 7.23
N LYS A 181 0.50 20.01 7.14
CA LYS A 181 1.18 19.13 8.09
C LYS A 181 2.69 19.23 7.97
N ALA A 182 3.25 19.28 6.77
CA ALA A 182 4.69 19.43 6.56
C ALA A 182 5.23 20.74 7.16
N GLN A 183 4.50 21.85 6.97
CA GLN A 183 4.83 23.14 7.57
C GLN A 183 4.79 23.08 9.10
N LYS A 184 3.70 22.56 9.69
CA LYS A 184 3.56 22.43 11.15
C LYS A 184 4.61 21.50 11.78
N PHE A 185 4.99 20.43 11.08
CA PHE A 185 6.10 19.57 11.52
C PHE A 185 7.46 20.26 11.41
N GLY A 186 7.68 21.07 10.36
CA GLY A 186 8.88 21.88 10.19
C GLY A 186 9.03 22.96 11.28
N GLU A 187 7.92 23.62 11.65
CA GLU A 187 7.83 24.61 12.73
C GLU A 187 8.18 23.99 14.09
N ARG A 188 7.59 22.83 14.43
CA ARG A 188 7.86 22.12 15.70
C ARG A 188 9.31 21.65 15.85
N ARG A 189 10.03 21.47 14.74
CA ARG A 189 11.45 21.04 14.74
C ARG A 189 12.45 22.20 14.67
N GLY A 190 12.00 23.46 14.64
CA GLY A 190 12.81 24.66 14.87
C GLY A 190 14.22 24.67 14.25
N GLY A 191 14.36 25.16 13.03
CA GLY A 191 15.55 25.95 12.65
C GLY A 191 16.93 25.29 12.52
N ARG A 192 17.14 24.00 12.84
CA ARG A 192 18.42 23.31 12.60
C ARG A 192 18.17 21.90 12.07
N GLY A 193 18.44 21.65 10.79
CA GLY A 193 18.60 20.27 10.29
C GLY A 193 17.85 19.87 9.02
N ARG A 194 17.18 20.78 8.29
CA ARG A 194 16.56 20.44 6.99
C ARG A 194 16.84 21.43 5.85
N LYS A 195 17.93 22.21 5.92
CA LYS A 195 18.46 22.91 4.73
C LYS A 195 19.48 22.09 3.94
N GLU A 196 19.93 20.95 4.45
CA GLU A 196 21.08 20.23 3.86
C GLU A 196 20.75 18.85 3.23
N LYS A 197 19.56 18.30 3.48
CA LYS A 197 19.16 16.98 2.94
C LYS A 197 18.31 16.99 1.66
N TYR A 198 17.90 18.16 1.16
CA TYR A 198 17.19 18.29 -0.13
C TYR A 198 18.01 19.00 -1.22
N ARG A 199 19.29 19.30 -0.97
CA ARG A 199 20.22 19.85 -1.97
C ARG A 199 21.27 18.85 -2.48
N LYS A 200 21.22 17.58 -2.03
CA LYS A 200 22.27 16.58 -2.33
C LYS A 200 21.87 15.46 -3.26
N ASP A 201 20.61 15.37 -3.70
CA ASP A 201 20.18 14.37 -4.69
C ASP A 201 20.24 14.87 -6.14
N ASP A 202 20.46 16.16 -6.38
CA ASP A 202 20.58 16.74 -7.74
C ASP A 202 22.03 16.80 -8.29
N GLN A 203 23.01 16.23 -7.57
CA GLN A 203 24.43 16.24 -8.01
C GLN A 203 25.09 14.86 -8.06
N LYS A 204 24.35 13.77 -7.85
CA LYS A 204 24.90 12.41 -7.91
C LYS A 204 24.77 11.73 -9.29
N ASP A 205 24.12 12.37 -10.24
CA ASP A 205 23.93 11.88 -11.62
C ASP A 205 24.96 12.41 -12.65
N ARG A 206 26.11 12.96 -12.23
CA ARG A 206 27.17 13.43 -13.16
C ARG A 206 28.59 12.95 -12.86
N LYS A 207 28.79 11.93 -12.03
CA LYS A 207 30.14 11.37 -11.76
C LYS A 207 30.21 9.85 -11.81
N ARG A 208 29.58 9.25 -12.82
CA ARG A 208 29.72 7.82 -13.12
C ARG A 208 30.28 7.52 -14.52
N GLU A 209 30.91 8.51 -15.14
CA GLU A 209 31.83 8.30 -16.25
C GLU A 209 33.25 8.64 -15.78
N GLU A 210 34.20 7.81 -16.20
CA GLU A 210 35.63 7.77 -15.84
C GLU A 210 36.01 6.95 -14.59
N SER A 211 36.19 5.66 -14.83
CA SER A 211 37.13 4.82 -14.06
C SER A 211 38.58 5.23 -14.39
N PRO A 212 39.53 5.02 -13.46
CA PRO A 212 40.81 4.48 -13.90
C PRO A 212 41.18 3.19 -13.15
N LYS A 213 41.70 2.26 -13.97
CA LYS A 213 42.40 1.03 -13.62
C LYS A 213 43.43 1.26 -12.50
N ARG A 214 43.64 0.24 -11.65
CA ARG A 214 44.85 0.14 -10.84
C ARG A 214 45.64 -1.11 -11.22
N GLU A 215 46.85 -0.87 -11.66
CA GLU A 215 47.88 -1.79 -12.14
C GLU A 215 48.53 -2.58 -10.99
N GLU A 216 49.11 -3.73 -11.38
CA GLU A 216 50.00 -4.60 -10.60
C GLU A 216 51.29 -3.92 -10.12
N LYS A 217 51.80 -4.42 -8.99
CA LYS A 217 53.22 -4.63 -8.57
C LYS A 217 53.19 -4.84 -7.05
N GLY A 218 53.86 -5.79 -6.41
CA GLY A 218 54.87 -6.77 -6.77
C GLY A 218 55.52 -7.25 -5.44
N GLU A 219 55.89 -8.53 -5.39
CA GLU A 219 56.48 -9.34 -4.32
C GLU A 219 57.51 -8.70 -3.36
N LYS A 220 57.62 -9.30 -2.16
CA LYS A 220 58.83 -10.04 -1.74
C LYS A 220 58.56 -11.05 -0.62
N GLU A 221 59.14 -12.24 -0.83
CA GLU A 221 59.24 -13.48 -0.05
C GLU A 221 59.92 -13.25 1.34
N ASP A 222 59.99 -14.16 2.32
CA ASP A 222 60.15 -15.61 2.25
C ASP A 222 60.06 -16.24 3.66
N ARG A 223 59.79 -17.56 3.69
CA ARG A 223 60.20 -18.62 4.66
C ARG A 223 59.10 -19.61 5.08
N ASN A 224 59.11 -20.72 4.34
CA ASN A 224 58.90 -22.13 4.73
C ASN A 224 58.81 -22.45 6.24
N ASP A 225 57.81 -23.25 6.63
CA ASP A 225 58.09 -24.60 7.12
C ASP A 225 56.91 -25.56 6.85
N THR A 226 57.31 -26.79 6.57
CA THR A 226 56.64 -27.99 6.08
C THR A 226 55.91 -28.80 7.17
N ARG A 227 55.16 -29.82 6.71
CA ARG A 227 54.61 -31.01 7.41
C ARG A 227 53.19 -30.89 7.97
N GLU A 228 52.34 -31.92 7.93
CA GLU A 228 52.32 -33.24 7.30
C GLU A 228 50.84 -33.70 7.35
N GLU A 229 50.40 -34.42 6.33
CA GLU A 229 49.14 -35.17 6.30
C GLU A 229 49.07 -36.20 7.43
N ASN A 230 47.86 -36.47 7.93
CA ASN A 230 47.53 -37.77 8.53
C ASN A 230 46.03 -38.08 8.33
N GLU A 231 45.74 -38.91 7.33
CA GLU A 231 44.63 -39.87 7.39
C GLU A 231 44.89 -40.89 8.51
N PRO A 232 43.84 -41.47 9.11
CA PRO A 232 43.93 -42.84 9.61
C PRO A 232 43.11 -43.78 8.72
N ARG A 233 43.81 -44.72 8.08
CA ARG A 233 43.28 -46.05 7.75
C ARG A 233 43.66 -46.98 8.89
N ASP A 234 42.71 -47.77 9.38
CA ASP A 234 43.00 -48.99 10.14
C ASP A 234 42.22 -50.16 9.54
N ASP A 235 42.83 -51.32 9.67
CA ASP A 235 42.89 -52.44 8.75
C ASP A 235 41.74 -53.44 8.86
N THR A 236 41.50 -54.08 7.73
CA THR A 236 40.83 -55.38 7.59
C THR A 236 41.54 -56.51 8.37
N LYS A 237 40.78 -57.42 9.00
CA LYS A 237 40.65 -58.83 8.55
C LYS A 237 39.90 -59.77 9.53
N LYS A 238 39.02 -60.57 8.91
CA LYS A 238 38.73 -62.02 9.11
C LYS A 238 38.22 -62.49 10.48
N GLU A 239 37.02 -63.06 10.49
CA GLU A 239 36.76 -64.45 10.08
C GLU A 239 35.50 -64.53 9.22
#